data_AF-A0A165XIB1-F1
#
_entry.id   AF-A0A165XIB1-F1
#
_cell.length_a   1.000
_cell.length_b   1.000
_cell.length_c   1.000
_cell.angle_alpha   90.00
_cell.angle_beta   90.00
_cell.angle_gamma   90.00
#
_symmetry.space_group_name_H-M   'P 1'
#
loop_
_entity.id
_entity.type
_entity.pdbx_description
1 polymer ?
#
loop_
_entity_poly.entity_id
_entity_poly.type
_entity_poly.pdbx_seq_one_letter_code
_entity_poly.pdbx_strand_id
1 'polypeptide(L)'
;MHHRFVYEDLVSLVRVLEIPDPYITSHRDHIPAVEALAILCNRFATPSRLSDLAARWGRDIGTISRVVNDLATFILNRWRVLLTDFLHFSTSELEDFCAAYAEAGCPIDCVIGSIDATHQHLSRPKYWQEALYTGHTKDWGLKYDSTTTPDGMLANVSGPIEARRADATLFRTSELPEQLDKYAFGRDGRRLYLYRDPAYTGYEAYIMPGLKKVGKLTLIEKAFNSRMAKLRQSVEWGFGKLFNLWTFLDHSRGQRIHMSPVGTYFLVCCLLTNAHTCLYGSQISQYFQRAPPSLSITSRNMIRIYACTVVYRYDKMQDMIVHDCKKICEYEV
;
A
#
# COMPACT_ATOMS: atom_id res chain seq x y z
N MET A 1 -10.15 -24.44 -9.30
CA MET A 1 -9.45 -23.16 -9.50
C MET A 1 -9.82 -22.24 -8.33
N HIS A 2 -8.89 -21.87 -7.46
CA HIS A 2 -9.16 -20.87 -6.42
C HIS A 2 -8.72 -19.50 -6.94
N HIS A 3 -9.49 -18.93 -7.86
CA HIS A 3 -9.21 -17.56 -8.30
C HIS A 3 -9.80 -16.58 -7.28
N ARG A 4 -9.03 -15.56 -6.91
CA ARG A 4 -9.47 -14.45 -6.06
C ARG A 4 -10.40 -13.47 -6.78
N PHE A 5 -10.49 -13.62 -8.10
CA PHE A 5 -11.36 -12.87 -8.98
C PHE A 5 -12.13 -13.85 -9.86
N VAL A 6 -13.40 -13.58 -10.13
CA VAL A 6 -14.12 -14.29 -11.20
C VAL A 6 -13.62 -13.85 -12.57
N TYR A 7 -13.96 -14.59 -13.62
CA TYR A 7 -13.42 -14.35 -14.96
C TYR A 7 -13.75 -12.95 -15.49
N GLU A 8 -14.99 -12.50 -15.31
CA GLU A 8 -15.48 -11.19 -15.74
C GLU A 8 -14.72 -10.05 -15.05
N ASP A 9 -14.35 -10.26 -13.80
CA ASP A 9 -13.56 -9.31 -13.03
C ASP A 9 -12.10 -9.29 -13.46
N LEU A 10 -11.52 -10.45 -13.84
CA LEU A 10 -10.19 -10.49 -14.46
C LEU A 10 -10.16 -9.73 -15.79
N VAL A 11 -11.20 -9.88 -16.62
CA VAL A 11 -11.33 -9.12 -17.88
C VAL A 11 -11.40 -7.61 -17.60
N SER A 12 -12.19 -7.22 -16.60
CA SER A 12 -12.31 -5.82 -16.18
C SER A 12 -10.98 -5.28 -15.63
N LEU A 13 -10.26 -6.08 -14.84
CA LEU A 13 -8.96 -5.71 -14.29
C LEU A 13 -7.89 -5.56 -15.36
N VAL A 14 -7.86 -6.43 -16.38
CA VAL A 14 -6.94 -6.28 -17.52
C VAL A 14 -7.11 -4.91 -18.17
N ARG A 15 -8.35 -4.47 -18.38
CA ARG A 15 -8.65 -3.15 -18.96
C ARG A 15 -8.22 -2.02 -18.03
N VAL A 16 -8.57 -2.11 -16.74
CA VAL A 16 -8.27 -1.07 -15.75
C VAL A 16 -6.78 -0.94 -15.48
N LEU A 17 -6.06 -2.06 -15.41
CA LEU A 17 -4.61 -2.10 -15.22
C LEU A 17 -3.83 -1.83 -16.50
N GLU A 18 -4.53 -1.60 -17.62
CA GLU A 18 -3.97 -1.32 -18.94
C GLU A 18 -2.95 -2.38 -19.38
N ILE A 19 -3.22 -3.65 -19.08
CA ILE A 19 -2.33 -4.76 -19.45
C ILE A 19 -2.43 -4.96 -20.97
N PRO A 20 -1.31 -4.88 -21.72
CA PRO A 20 -1.31 -5.13 -23.15
C PRO A 20 -1.81 -6.53 -23.50
N ASP A 21 -2.55 -6.65 -24.61
CA ASP A 21 -3.05 -7.93 -25.13
C ASP A 21 -2.61 -8.15 -26.59
N PRO A 22 -1.80 -9.19 -26.90
CA PRO A 22 -1.19 -10.12 -25.94
C PRO A 22 -0.19 -9.42 -25.01
N TYR A 23 -0.05 -9.95 -23.79
CA TYR A 23 1.05 -9.58 -22.92
C TYR A 23 2.33 -10.25 -23.44
N ILE A 24 3.34 -9.44 -23.73
CA ILE A 24 4.62 -9.88 -24.28
C ILE A 24 5.67 -9.77 -23.17
N THR A 25 6.27 -10.91 -22.80
CA THR A 25 7.34 -10.94 -21.78
C THR A 25 8.65 -10.37 -22.32
N SER A 26 9.61 -10.13 -21.43
CA SER A 26 10.99 -9.75 -21.77
C SER A 26 11.68 -10.69 -22.77
N HIS A 27 11.23 -11.95 -22.84
CA HIS A 27 11.76 -12.96 -23.76
C HIS A 27 10.82 -13.26 -24.92
N ARG A 28 9.86 -12.37 -25.18
CA ARG A 28 8.90 -12.44 -26.28
C ARG A 28 7.99 -13.67 -26.24
N ASP A 29 7.68 -14.17 -25.05
CA ASP A 29 6.54 -15.09 -24.92
C ASP A 29 5.26 -14.27 -25.12
N HIS A 30 4.33 -14.78 -25.92
CA HIS A 30 3.02 -14.16 -26.15
C HIS A 30 1.97 -14.89 -25.32
N ILE A 31 1.37 -14.20 -24.34
CA ILE A 31 0.31 -14.75 -23.49
C ILE A 31 -0.91 -13.81 -23.56
N PRO A 32 -2.13 -14.31 -23.75
CA PRO A 32 -3.34 -13.50 -23.61
C PRO A 32 -3.36 -12.75 -22.27
N ALA A 33 -3.72 -11.47 -22.27
CA ALA A 33 -3.60 -10.62 -21.07
C ALA A 33 -4.36 -11.17 -19.85
N VAL A 34 -5.55 -11.73 -20.07
CA VAL A 34 -6.36 -12.35 -19.01
C VAL A 34 -5.68 -13.60 -18.44
N GLU A 35 -5.06 -14.42 -19.30
CA GLU A 35 -4.30 -15.59 -18.87
C GLU A 35 -3.07 -15.15 -18.06
N ALA A 36 -2.35 -14.12 -18.52
CA ALA A 36 -1.17 -13.59 -17.83
C ALA A 36 -1.52 -13.08 -16.42
N LEU A 37 -2.61 -12.31 -16.29
CA LEU A 37 -3.10 -11.84 -14.98
C LEU A 37 -3.57 -13.00 -14.10
N ALA A 38 -4.27 -13.99 -14.67
CA ALA A 38 -4.73 -15.16 -13.92
C ALA A 38 -3.57 -16.03 -13.40
N ILE A 39 -2.49 -16.18 -14.18
CA ILE A 39 -1.24 -16.84 -13.76
C ILE A 39 -0.63 -16.09 -12.58
N LEU A 40 -0.51 -14.76 -12.67
CA LEU A 40 0.02 -13.92 -11.60
C LEU A 40 -0.81 -14.06 -10.31
N CYS A 41 -2.13 -13.93 -10.40
CA CYS A 41 -3.02 -14.11 -9.26
C CYS A 41 -2.92 -15.52 -8.68
N ASN A 42 -2.80 -16.56 -9.51
CA ASN A 42 -2.66 -17.93 -9.03
C ASN A 42 -1.32 -18.15 -8.32
N ARG A 43 -0.23 -17.52 -8.81
CA ARG A 43 1.08 -17.54 -8.15
C ARG A 43 1.02 -16.93 -6.74
N PHE A 44 0.32 -15.81 -6.59
CA PHE A 44 0.22 -15.13 -5.29
C PHE A 44 -0.79 -15.77 -4.34
N ALA A 45 -1.87 -16.35 -4.86
CA ALA A 45 -2.92 -16.94 -4.04
C ALA A 45 -2.56 -18.29 -3.40
N THR A 46 -1.50 -18.96 -3.85
CA THR A 46 -1.14 -20.30 -3.35
C THR A 46 0.38 -20.51 -3.34
N PRO A 47 0.97 -20.96 -2.20
CA PRO A 47 2.36 -21.36 -2.14
C PRO A 47 2.57 -22.66 -2.92
N SER A 48 2.96 -22.51 -4.19
CA SER A 48 3.18 -23.62 -5.13
C SER A 48 4.59 -23.55 -5.71
N ARG A 49 5.10 -24.68 -6.23
CA ARG A 49 6.32 -24.64 -7.05
C ARG A 49 5.97 -24.10 -8.43
N LEU A 50 6.95 -23.49 -9.09
CA LEU A 50 6.76 -23.04 -10.48
C LEU A 50 6.47 -24.22 -11.42
N SER A 51 7.00 -25.42 -11.13
CA SER A 51 6.69 -26.64 -11.88
C SER A 51 5.21 -27.01 -11.82
N ASP A 52 4.57 -26.84 -10.65
CA ASP A 52 3.17 -27.19 -10.45
C ASP A 52 2.27 -26.19 -11.19
N LEU A 53 2.68 -24.92 -11.18
CA LEU A 53 2.02 -23.85 -11.92
C LEU A 53 2.18 -24.06 -13.44
N ALA A 54 3.39 -24.38 -13.90
CA ALA A 54 3.68 -24.72 -15.29
C ALA A 54 2.82 -25.87 -15.81
N ALA A 55 2.76 -26.99 -15.06
CA ALA A 55 1.92 -28.13 -15.40
C ALA A 55 0.43 -27.76 -15.47
N ARG A 56 -0.05 -26.92 -14.56
CA ARG A 56 -1.45 -26.47 -14.52
C ARG A 56 -1.83 -25.59 -15.71
N TRP A 57 -0.95 -24.70 -16.13
CA TRP A 57 -1.22 -23.71 -17.19
C TRP A 57 -0.76 -24.18 -18.57
N GLY A 58 -0.14 -25.36 -18.68
CA GLY A 58 0.36 -25.89 -19.95
C GLY A 58 1.48 -25.04 -20.55
N ARG A 59 2.27 -24.37 -19.70
CA ARG A 59 3.41 -23.52 -20.09
C ARG A 59 4.69 -24.07 -19.50
N ASP A 60 5.84 -23.76 -20.08
CA ASP A 60 7.12 -24.09 -19.45
C ASP A 60 7.38 -23.23 -18.20
N ILE A 61 8.25 -23.74 -17.32
CA ILE A 61 8.60 -23.09 -16.06
C ILE A 61 9.19 -21.68 -16.28
N GLY A 62 9.97 -21.50 -17.36
CA GLY A 62 10.57 -20.23 -17.71
C GLY A 62 9.51 -19.19 -18.06
N THR A 63 8.55 -19.53 -18.91
CA THR A 63 7.42 -18.67 -19.28
C THR A 63 6.62 -18.25 -18.06
N ILE A 64 6.26 -19.20 -17.18
CA ILE A 64 5.55 -18.87 -15.93
C ILE A 64 6.34 -17.88 -15.07
N SER A 65 7.65 -18.12 -14.90
CA SER A 65 8.51 -17.21 -14.14
C SER A 65 8.53 -15.80 -14.75
N ARG A 66 8.70 -15.69 -16.07
CA ARG A 66 8.74 -14.40 -16.77
C ARG A 66 7.40 -13.67 -16.71
N VAL A 67 6.29 -14.35 -16.96
CA VAL A 67 4.93 -13.78 -16.83
C VAL A 67 4.73 -13.20 -15.44
N VAL A 68 5.04 -13.94 -14.38
CA VAL A 68 4.87 -13.48 -13.00
C VAL A 68 5.74 -12.24 -12.72
N ASN A 69 7.04 -12.30 -13.03
CA ASN A 69 7.98 -11.23 -12.68
C ASN A 69 7.78 -9.97 -13.52
N ASP A 70 7.63 -10.12 -14.83
CA ASP A 70 7.52 -9.03 -15.77
C ASP A 70 6.17 -8.31 -15.58
N LEU A 71 5.08 -9.08 -15.40
CA LEU A 71 3.75 -8.48 -15.19
C LEU A 71 3.65 -7.79 -13.83
N ALA A 72 4.21 -8.38 -12.77
CA ALA A 72 4.28 -7.72 -11.47
C ALA A 72 5.04 -6.39 -11.56
N THR A 73 6.18 -6.37 -12.26
CA THR A 73 6.97 -5.17 -12.49
C THR A 73 6.19 -4.12 -13.30
N PHE A 74 5.51 -4.55 -14.37
CA PHE A 74 4.66 -3.69 -15.18
C PHE A 74 3.56 -3.02 -14.34
N ILE A 75 2.80 -3.82 -13.59
CA ILE A 75 1.71 -3.31 -12.74
C ILE A 75 2.26 -2.33 -11.71
N LEU A 76 3.35 -2.68 -11.03
CA LEU A 76 3.93 -1.80 -10.02
C LEU A 76 4.40 -0.47 -10.63
N ASN A 77 5.16 -0.52 -11.73
CA ASN A 77 5.69 0.70 -12.35
C ASN A 77 4.59 1.64 -12.82
N ARG A 78 3.46 1.10 -13.29
CA ARG A 78 2.33 1.88 -13.78
C ARG A 78 1.45 2.42 -12.65
N TRP A 79 1.25 1.63 -11.59
CA TRP A 79 0.17 1.87 -10.62
C TRP A 79 0.65 2.13 -9.18
N ARG A 80 1.97 2.13 -8.91
CA ARG A 80 2.53 2.38 -7.57
C ARG A 80 1.99 3.65 -6.91
N VAL A 81 1.74 4.69 -7.69
CA VAL A 81 1.22 5.98 -7.18
C VAL A 81 -0.08 5.84 -6.40
N LEU A 82 -0.93 4.86 -6.77
CA LEU A 82 -2.17 4.56 -6.04
C LEU A 82 -1.94 4.04 -4.63
N LEU A 83 -0.74 3.54 -4.33
CA LEU A 83 -0.35 3.12 -2.98
C LEU A 83 0.38 4.21 -2.23
N THR A 84 1.11 5.11 -2.89
CA THR A 84 2.12 5.96 -2.20
C THR A 84 1.76 7.44 -2.11
N ASP A 85 0.84 7.94 -2.93
CA ASP A 85 0.57 9.38 -3.01
C ASP A 85 -0.77 9.75 -2.40
N PHE A 86 -0.75 10.41 -1.24
CA PHE A 86 -1.91 10.89 -0.49
C PHE A 86 -2.89 11.74 -1.31
N LEU A 87 -2.47 12.33 -2.44
CA LEU A 87 -3.33 13.07 -3.37
C LEU A 87 -4.46 12.25 -3.99
N HIS A 88 -4.49 10.93 -3.82
CA HIS A 88 -5.66 10.14 -4.20
C HIS A 88 -6.90 10.44 -3.36
N PHE A 89 -6.77 11.12 -2.21
CA PHE A 89 -7.88 11.57 -1.39
C PHE A 89 -8.15 13.07 -1.57
N SER A 90 -9.37 13.41 -1.92
CA SER A 90 -9.87 14.79 -1.82
C SER A 90 -10.15 15.18 -0.37
N THR A 91 -10.14 16.48 -0.06
CA THR A 91 -10.58 16.99 1.24
C THR A 91 -11.97 16.50 1.63
N SER A 92 -12.88 16.33 0.67
CA SER A 92 -14.21 15.77 0.96
C SER A 92 -14.15 14.31 1.39
N GLU A 93 -13.30 13.49 0.78
CA GLU A 93 -13.13 12.09 1.16
C GLU A 93 -12.50 11.98 2.56
N LEU A 94 -11.56 12.87 2.89
CA LEU A 94 -10.97 12.91 4.24
C LEU A 94 -12.00 13.28 5.31
N GLU A 95 -12.89 14.23 5.04
CA GLU A 95 -13.99 14.56 5.97
C GLU A 95 -14.97 13.38 6.11
N ASP A 96 -15.29 12.69 5.01
CA ASP A 96 -16.12 11.48 5.05
C ASP A 96 -15.46 10.38 5.91
N PHE A 97 -14.12 10.28 5.88
CA PHE A 97 -13.39 9.35 6.75
C PHE A 97 -13.45 9.74 8.22
N CYS A 98 -13.31 11.03 8.52
CA CYS A 98 -13.51 11.54 9.88
C CYS A 98 -14.92 11.25 10.41
N ALA A 99 -15.95 11.49 9.59
CA ALA A 99 -17.33 11.17 9.94
C ALA A 99 -17.50 9.67 10.21
N ALA A 100 -16.94 8.80 9.36
CA ALA A 100 -17.01 7.35 9.55
C ALA A 100 -16.34 6.89 10.86
N TYR A 101 -15.21 7.48 11.24
CA TYR A 101 -14.59 7.22 12.55
C TYR A 101 -15.48 7.69 13.71
N ALA A 102 -16.04 8.90 13.62
CA ALA A 102 -16.93 9.45 14.63
C ALA A 102 -18.19 8.58 14.83
N GLU A 103 -18.83 8.16 13.73
CA GLU A 103 -19.98 7.26 13.71
C GLU A 103 -19.65 5.88 14.30
N ALA A 104 -18.43 5.38 14.09
CA ALA A 104 -17.93 4.16 14.72
C ALA A 104 -17.59 4.31 16.22
N GLY A 105 -17.82 5.50 16.81
CA GLY A 105 -17.64 5.81 18.22
C GLY A 105 -16.27 6.37 18.58
N CYS A 106 -15.56 6.96 17.61
CA CYS A 106 -14.31 7.68 17.87
C CYS A 106 -14.59 8.89 18.78
N PRO A 107 -13.86 9.05 19.91
CA PRO A 107 -14.03 10.17 20.82
C PRO A 107 -13.49 11.51 20.29
N ILE A 108 -12.96 11.51 19.06
CA ILE A 108 -12.35 12.65 18.36
C ILE A 108 -12.81 12.62 16.90
N ASP A 109 -12.88 13.78 16.27
CA ASP A 109 -13.49 13.96 14.95
C ASP A 109 -12.45 14.18 13.83
N CYS A 110 -11.16 14.01 14.11
CA CYS A 110 -10.06 14.36 13.21
C CYS A 110 -9.23 13.16 12.74
N VAL A 111 -9.72 11.93 12.91
CA VAL A 111 -9.01 10.71 12.48
C VAL A 111 -9.49 10.28 11.10
N ILE A 112 -8.57 10.08 10.16
CA ILE A 112 -8.88 9.71 8.76
C ILE A 112 -8.50 8.27 8.40
N GLY A 113 -7.80 7.58 9.29
CA GLY A 113 -7.30 6.23 9.03
C GLY A 113 -6.44 5.72 10.17
N SER A 114 -6.12 4.42 10.13
CA SER A 114 -5.19 3.79 11.06
C SER A 114 -3.95 3.31 10.29
N ILE A 115 -2.76 3.60 10.82
CA ILE A 115 -1.50 3.18 10.20
C ILE A 115 -0.83 2.13 11.07
N ASP A 116 -0.30 1.08 10.44
CA ASP A 116 0.53 0.10 11.15
C ASP A 116 1.58 -0.52 10.25
N ALA A 117 2.64 -1.03 10.88
CA ALA A 117 3.71 -1.73 10.19
C ALA A 117 3.45 -3.24 10.20
N THR A 118 3.84 -3.91 9.12
CA THR A 118 3.77 -5.37 8.99
C THR A 118 5.12 -5.96 8.65
N HIS A 119 5.39 -7.14 9.19
CA HIS A 119 6.58 -7.93 8.93
C HIS A 119 6.29 -8.95 7.81
N GLN A 120 7.06 -8.90 6.72
CA GLN A 120 7.05 -9.93 5.68
C GLN A 120 8.22 -10.88 5.88
N HIS A 121 7.92 -12.13 6.26
CA HIS A 121 8.91 -13.16 6.54
C HIS A 121 9.64 -13.60 5.26
N LEU A 122 10.97 -13.71 5.34
CA LEU A 122 11.83 -14.18 4.25
C LEU A 122 12.42 -15.56 4.54
N SER A 123 12.73 -16.28 3.46
CA SER A 123 13.68 -17.39 3.53
C SER A 123 15.05 -16.83 3.92
N ARG A 124 15.81 -17.59 4.71
CA ARG A 124 17.18 -17.23 5.09
C ARG A 124 17.97 -16.79 3.84
N PRO A 125 18.41 -15.52 3.77
CA PRO A 125 19.09 -15.02 2.60
C PRO A 125 20.55 -15.49 2.61
N LYS A 126 21.17 -15.63 1.43
CA LYS A 126 22.60 -15.95 1.32
C LYS A 126 23.47 -14.75 1.69
N TYR A 127 23.08 -13.57 1.21
CA TYR A 127 23.76 -12.29 1.41
C TYR A 127 22.95 -11.39 2.36
N TRP A 128 23.60 -10.41 2.99
CA TRP A 128 22.93 -9.40 3.84
C TRP A 128 22.13 -9.96 5.02
N GLN A 129 22.50 -11.15 5.53
CA GLN A 129 21.80 -11.82 6.63
C GLN A 129 21.67 -10.92 7.87
N GLU A 130 22.74 -10.23 8.27
CA GLU A 130 22.73 -9.34 9.45
C GLU A 130 21.86 -8.09 9.25
N ALA A 131 21.76 -7.60 8.02
CA ALA A 131 20.93 -6.44 7.72
C ALA A 131 19.44 -6.78 7.78
N LEU A 132 19.07 -7.97 7.30
CA LEU A 132 17.69 -8.43 7.17
C LEU A 132 17.16 -9.19 8.40
N TYR A 133 18.06 -9.65 9.28
CA TYR A 133 17.68 -10.36 10.50
C TYR A 133 17.19 -9.39 11.57
N THR A 134 16.07 -9.72 12.21
CA THR A 134 15.55 -8.98 13.36
C THR A 134 15.55 -9.85 14.62
N GLY A 135 16.06 -9.28 15.71
CA GLY A 135 16.04 -9.95 17.02
C GLY A 135 14.64 -10.06 17.62
N HIS A 136 13.67 -9.26 17.14
CA HIS A 136 12.32 -9.22 17.70
C HIS A 136 11.53 -10.50 17.40
N THR A 137 11.46 -10.88 16.11
CA THR A 137 10.79 -12.11 15.64
C THR A 137 11.76 -13.28 15.43
N LYS A 138 13.07 -13.05 15.60
CA LYS A 138 14.15 -14.04 15.47
C LYS A 138 14.22 -14.69 14.09
N ASP A 139 14.01 -13.89 13.05
CA ASP A 139 14.00 -14.32 11.66
C ASP A 139 14.45 -13.19 10.70
N TRP A 140 14.43 -13.48 9.40
CA TRP A 140 14.72 -12.51 8.34
C TRP A 140 13.44 -11.95 7.76
N GLY A 141 13.42 -10.65 7.51
CA GLY A 141 12.21 -10.02 7.01
C GLY A 141 12.44 -8.70 6.30
N LEU A 142 11.42 -8.32 5.54
CA LEU A 142 11.18 -6.95 5.12
C LEU A 142 10.04 -6.37 5.95
N LYS A 143 10.00 -5.05 6.05
CA LYS A 143 8.93 -4.32 6.72
C LYS A 143 8.29 -3.32 5.78
N TYR A 144 6.99 -3.17 5.93
CA TYR A 144 6.14 -2.20 5.25
C TYR A 144 5.25 -1.54 6.29
N ASP A 145 4.80 -0.32 6.04
CA ASP A 145 3.62 0.21 6.70
C ASP A 145 2.55 0.53 5.67
N SER A 146 1.31 0.62 6.15
CA SER A 146 0.18 1.05 5.34
C SER A 146 -0.81 1.77 6.25
N THR A 147 -1.38 2.84 5.72
CA THR A 147 -2.65 3.35 6.22
C THR A 147 -3.78 2.46 5.74
N THR A 148 -4.73 2.21 6.61
CA THR A 148 -6.00 1.57 6.29
C THR A 148 -7.10 2.58 6.51
N THR A 149 -7.86 2.86 5.44
CA THR A 149 -8.93 3.85 5.43
C THR A 149 -10.29 3.22 5.74
N PRO A 150 -11.30 4.01 6.17
CA PRO A 150 -12.64 3.51 6.50
C PRO A 150 -13.34 2.75 5.37
N ASP A 151 -13.05 3.09 4.12
CA ASP A 151 -13.55 2.41 2.93
C ASP A 151 -12.84 1.06 2.66
N GLY A 152 -11.85 0.70 3.48
CA GLY A 152 -11.14 -0.58 3.48
C GLY A 152 -9.97 -0.67 2.51
N MET A 153 -9.50 0.47 2.00
CA MET A 153 -8.35 0.54 1.10
C MET A 153 -7.04 0.53 1.91
N LEU A 154 -6.01 -0.09 1.32
CA LEU A 154 -4.63 0.03 1.76
C LEU A 154 -4.02 1.24 1.04
N ALA A 155 -3.75 2.30 1.78
CA ALA A 155 -3.23 3.57 1.30
C ALA A 155 -1.88 3.90 1.95
N ASN A 156 -1.11 4.77 1.32
CA ASN A 156 0.19 5.23 1.81
C ASN A 156 1.14 4.08 2.20
N VAL A 157 1.22 3.06 1.36
CA VAL A 157 2.06 1.88 1.60
C VAL A 157 3.53 2.27 1.43
N SER A 158 4.30 2.20 2.52
CA SER A 158 5.73 2.50 2.49
C SER A 158 6.57 1.24 2.70
N GLY A 159 7.84 1.30 2.30
CA GLY A 159 8.77 0.17 2.27
C GLY A 159 9.02 -0.34 0.84
N PRO A 160 9.75 -1.46 0.70
CA PRO A 160 10.33 -2.28 1.77
C PRO A 160 11.51 -1.60 2.48
N ILE A 161 11.63 -1.82 3.79
CA ILE A 161 12.88 -1.61 4.55
C ILE A 161 13.28 -2.87 5.32
N GLU A 162 14.45 -2.90 5.93
CA GLU A 162 14.88 -4.07 6.70
C GLU A 162 14.05 -4.25 7.98
N ALA A 163 13.57 -5.47 8.27
CA ALA A 163 12.64 -5.72 9.38
C ALA A 163 13.16 -5.36 10.77
N ARG A 164 14.49 -5.26 10.95
CA ARG A 164 15.13 -4.85 12.21
C ARG A 164 14.93 -3.38 12.56
N ARG A 165 14.60 -2.53 11.58
CA ARG A 165 14.38 -1.10 11.81
C ARG A 165 13.13 -0.90 12.65
N ALA A 166 13.15 0.09 13.54
CA ALA A 166 11.95 0.48 14.29
C ALA A 166 10.88 1.02 13.34
N ASP A 167 9.60 0.82 13.67
CA ASP A 167 8.50 1.26 12.78
C ASP A 167 8.56 2.76 12.53
N ALA A 168 8.92 3.56 13.55
CA ALA A 168 9.19 4.98 13.42
C ALA A 168 10.21 5.35 12.34
N THR A 169 11.15 4.46 12.03
CA THR A 169 12.07 4.68 10.92
C THR A 169 11.34 4.65 9.60
N LEU A 170 10.39 3.71 9.43
CA LEU A 170 9.65 3.51 8.19
C LEU A 170 8.81 4.75 7.85
N PHE A 171 8.06 5.26 8.82
CA PHE A 171 7.30 6.51 8.68
C PHE A 171 8.19 7.73 8.45
N ARG A 172 9.34 7.82 9.14
CA ARG A 172 10.30 8.91 8.95
C ARG A 172 10.89 8.95 7.53
N THR A 173 11.21 7.77 6.99
CA THR A 173 11.90 7.64 5.71
C THR A 173 10.93 7.56 4.53
N SER A 174 9.63 7.58 4.78
CA SER A 174 8.62 7.67 3.72
C SER A 174 8.31 9.13 3.38
N GLU A 175 7.62 9.33 2.27
CA GLU A 175 7.11 10.65 1.86
C GLU A 175 5.82 11.04 2.62
N LEU A 176 5.29 10.14 3.44
CA LEU A 176 4.00 10.33 4.11
C LEU A 176 3.96 11.53 5.05
N PRO A 177 4.99 11.83 5.88
CA PRO A 177 4.96 13.02 6.74
C PRO A 177 4.79 14.32 5.93
N GLU A 178 5.57 14.49 4.86
CA GLU A 178 5.49 15.67 3.99
C GLU A 178 4.13 15.79 3.29
N GLN A 179 3.57 14.66 2.86
CA GLN A 179 2.25 14.62 2.23
C GLN A 179 1.13 14.95 3.24
N LEU A 180 1.18 14.43 4.47
CA LEU A 180 0.23 14.77 5.53
C LEU A 180 0.30 16.26 5.88
N ASP A 181 1.51 16.82 5.96
CA ASP A 181 1.73 18.24 6.25
C ASP A 181 1.13 19.19 5.21
N LYS A 182 0.92 18.70 3.99
CA LYS A 182 0.39 19.47 2.88
C LYS A 182 -1.09 19.24 2.63
N TYR A 183 -1.59 18.02 2.86
CA TYR A 183 -2.89 17.59 2.37
C TYR A 183 -3.86 17.09 3.46
N ALA A 184 -3.38 16.78 4.66
CA ALA A 184 -4.23 16.25 5.74
C ALA A 184 -4.92 17.38 6.53
N PHE A 185 -5.75 18.17 5.83
CA PHE A 185 -6.56 19.23 6.44
C PHE A 185 -8.02 19.10 6.07
N GLY A 186 -8.89 19.40 7.04
CA GLY A 186 -10.32 19.54 6.85
C GLY A 186 -10.68 20.81 6.10
N ARG A 187 -11.96 20.96 5.75
CA ARG A 187 -12.47 22.12 5.00
C ARG A 187 -12.33 23.44 5.78
N ASP A 188 -12.33 23.35 7.09
CA ASP A 188 -12.14 24.47 8.03
C ASP A 188 -10.67 24.74 8.35
N GLY A 189 -9.73 24.02 7.71
CA GLY A 189 -8.29 24.14 7.94
C GLY A 189 -7.80 23.39 9.17
N ARG A 190 -8.65 22.62 9.88
CA ARG A 190 -8.20 21.79 10.99
C ARG A 190 -7.31 20.67 10.50
N ARG A 191 -6.30 20.31 11.29
CA ARG A 191 -5.41 19.18 10.96
C ARG A 191 -6.12 17.85 11.17
N LEU A 192 -5.88 16.93 10.26
CA LEU A 192 -6.35 15.55 10.29
C LEU A 192 -5.19 14.60 10.60
N TYR A 193 -5.48 13.50 11.29
CA TYR A 193 -4.48 12.62 11.87
C TYR A 193 -4.71 11.16 11.47
N LEU A 194 -3.61 10.42 11.36
CA LEU A 194 -3.64 8.96 11.37
C LEU A 194 -3.59 8.45 12.80
N TYR A 195 -4.30 7.37 13.11
CA TYR A 195 -4.24 6.75 14.43
C TYR A 195 -3.26 5.58 14.48
N ARG A 196 -2.52 5.42 15.59
CA ARG A 196 -1.74 4.21 15.89
C ARG A 196 -1.51 3.95 17.38
N ASP A 197 -1.11 2.72 17.68
CA ASP A 197 -0.18 2.41 18.76
C ASP A 197 1.03 3.39 18.88
N PRO A 198 1.40 3.80 20.11
CA PRO A 198 2.55 4.65 20.43
C PRO A 198 3.97 4.11 20.12
N ALA A 199 4.16 3.28 19.11
CA ALA A 199 5.49 2.93 18.57
C ALA A 199 6.00 3.94 17.51
N TYR A 200 5.21 4.98 17.16
CA TYR A 200 5.60 6.12 16.30
C TYR A 200 5.96 7.37 17.15
N THR A 201 6.67 7.18 18.26
CA THR A 201 7.07 8.30 19.14
C THR A 201 7.84 9.37 18.35
N GLY A 202 7.51 10.65 18.58
CA GLY A 202 8.13 11.79 17.90
C GLY A 202 7.42 12.26 16.62
N TYR A 203 6.26 11.68 16.30
CA TYR A 203 5.44 12.04 15.13
C TYR A 203 4.01 12.47 15.52
N GLU A 204 3.84 13.00 16.74
CA GLU A 204 2.56 13.43 17.30
C GLU A 204 1.88 14.55 16.49
N ALA A 205 2.63 15.24 15.63
CA ALA A 205 2.12 16.23 14.68
C ALA A 205 1.28 15.61 13.53
N TYR A 206 1.37 14.30 13.32
CA TYR A 206 0.74 13.57 12.21
C TYR A 206 -0.05 12.35 12.67
N ILE A 207 0.47 11.70 13.71
CA ILE A 207 -0.02 10.44 14.22
C ILE A 207 -0.53 10.67 15.63
N MET A 208 -1.79 10.33 15.86
CA MET A 208 -2.35 10.36 17.19
C MET A 208 -2.07 9.03 17.90
N PRO A 209 -1.24 9.01 18.97
CA PRO A 209 -1.05 7.83 19.77
C PRO A 209 -2.19 7.64 20.77
N GLY A 210 -2.37 6.40 21.24
CA GLY A 210 -3.11 6.17 22.48
C GLY A 210 -2.48 6.90 23.68
N LEU A 211 -3.29 7.30 24.66
CA LEU A 211 -2.83 8.04 25.83
C LEU A 211 -1.91 7.17 26.70
N LYS A 212 -0.67 7.63 26.92
CA LYS A 212 0.32 7.01 27.82
C LYS A 212 0.63 7.94 29.00
N LYS A 213 0.82 7.36 30.19
CA LYS A 213 1.37 8.05 31.37
C LYS A 213 2.42 7.18 32.06
N VAL A 214 3.35 7.82 32.75
CA VAL A 214 4.34 7.17 33.64
C VAL A 214 3.65 6.55 34.88
N GLY A 215 2.41 6.96 35.19
CA GLY A 215 1.56 6.41 36.26
C GLY A 215 0.27 5.73 35.76
N LYS A 216 -0.67 5.43 36.67
CA LYS A 216 -1.96 4.79 36.33
C LYS A 216 -2.83 5.74 35.51
N LEU A 217 -3.34 5.26 34.38
CA LEU A 217 -4.37 5.95 33.60
C LEU A 217 -5.66 6.13 34.41
N THR A 218 -6.29 7.29 34.28
CA THR A 218 -7.63 7.56 34.80
C THR A 218 -8.68 6.69 34.10
N LEU A 219 -9.88 6.59 34.67
CA LEU A 219 -10.98 5.84 34.05
C LEU A 219 -11.37 6.40 32.67
N ILE A 220 -11.34 7.73 32.51
CA ILE A 220 -11.65 8.40 31.24
C ILE A 220 -10.57 8.08 30.19
N GLU A 221 -9.29 8.14 30.57
CA GLU A 221 -8.18 7.80 29.66
C GLU A 221 -8.20 6.32 29.25
N LYS A 222 -8.56 5.42 30.18
CA LYS A 222 -8.76 4.00 29.85
C LYS A 222 -9.93 3.79 28.88
N ALA A 223 -11.04 4.49 29.09
CA ALA A 223 -12.19 4.44 28.19
C ALA A 223 -11.84 4.97 26.80
N PHE A 224 -11.09 6.08 26.72
CA PHE A 224 -10.56 6.61 25.46
C PHE A 224 -9.69 5.58 24.73
N ASN A 225 -8.67 5.04 25.41
CA ASN A 225 -7.76 4.05 24.82
C ASN A 225 -8.50 2.78 24.38
N SER A 226 -9.50 2.34 25.16
CA SER A 226 -10.30 1.17 24.81
C SER A 226 -11.11 1.39 23.51
N ARG A 227 -11.75 2.56 23.36
CA ARG A 227 -12.47 2.92 22.13
C ARG A 227 -11.53 3.02 20.94
N MET A 228 -10.41 3.73 21.09
CA MET A 228 -9.42 3.89 20.02
C MET A 228 -8.75 2.56 19.62
N ALA A 229 -8.45 1.68 20.58
CA ALA A 229 -7.91 0.36 20.31
C ALA A 229 -8.88 -0.52 19.50
N LYS A 230 -10.19 -0.43 19.77
CA LYS A 230 -11.22 -1.14 18.98
C LYS A 230 -11.23 -0.66 17.53
N LEU A 231 -11.19 0.65 17.31
CA LEU A 231 -11.17 1.24 15.98
C LEU A 231 -9.90 0.87 15.19
N ARG A 232 -8.76 0.76 15.90
CA ARG A 232 -7.47 0.35 15.31
C ARG A 232 -7.48 -1.06 14.73
N GLN A 233 -8.33 -1.97 15.23
CA GLN A 233 -8.40 -3.35 14.72
C GLN A 233 -8.65 -3.41 13.21
N SER A 234 -9.21 -2.35 12.63
CA SER A 234 -9.36 -2.19 11.18
C SER A 234 -8.05 -2.35 10.39
N VAL A 235 -6.91 -1.88 10.90
CA VAL A 235 -5.61 -2.03 10.21
C VAL A 235 -5.18 -3.50 10.15
N GLU A 236 -5.46 -4.26 11.21
CA GLU A 236 -5.19 -5.70 11.28
C GLU A 236 -6.09 -6.46 10.31
N TRP A 237 -7.35 -6.03 10.13
CA TRP A 237 -8.23 -6.59 9.11
C TRP A 237 -7.73 -6.29 7.69
N GLY A 238 -7.07 -5.14 7.47
CA GLY A 238 -6.48 -4.76 6.19
C GLY A 238 -5.35 -5.70 5.78
N PHE A 239 -4.35 -5.86 6.64
CA PHE A 239 -3.28 -6.83 6.42
C PHE A 239 -3.79 -8.27 6.44
N GLY A 240 -4.77 -8.59 7.29
CA GLY A 240 -5.42 -9.90 7.30
C GLY A 240 -6.03 -10.24 5.94
N LYS A 241 -6.74 -9.29 5.31
CA LYS A 241 -7.27 -9.46 3.95
C LYS A 241 -6.15 -9.70 2.92
N LEU A 242 -5.07 -8.90 2.97
CA LEU A 242 -3.89 -9.05 2.09
C LEU A 242 -3.31 -10.48 2.17
N PHE A 243 -2.98 -10.96 3.37
CA PHE A 243 -2.36 -12.27 3.54
C PHE A 243 -3.32 -13.44 3.25
N ASN A 244 -4.61 -13.29 3.54
CA ASN A 244 -5.63 -14.29 3.21
C ASN A 244 -5.82 -14.44 1.68
N LEU A 245 -5.82 -13.31 0.96
CA LEU A 245 -5.91 -13.33 -0.50
C LEU A 245 -4.63 -13.89 -1.11
N TRP A 246 -3.47 -13.47 -0.61
CA TRP A 246 -2.17 -13.72 -1.23
C TRP A 246 -1.24 -14.49 -0.29
N THR A 247 -1.63 -15.73 0.00
CA THR A 247 -0.94 -16.62 0.94
C THR A 247 0.53 -16.89 0.57
N PHE A 248 0.93 -16.66 -0.69
CA PHE A 248 2.33 -16.72 -1.08
C PHE A 248 3.21 -15.73 -0.29
N LEU A 249 2.68 -14.56 0.10
CA LEU A 249 3.42 -13.56 0.88
C LEU A 249 3.80 -14.07 2.28
N ASP A 250 2.96 -14.90 2.89
CA ASP A 250 3.20 -15.51 4.20
C ASP A 250 4.05 -16.80 4.11
N HIS A 251 4.29 -17.29 2.88
CA HIS A 251 5.13 -18.45 2.65
C HIS A 251 6.61 -18.07 2.58
N SER A 252 7.25 -17.90 3.74
CA SER A 252 8.66 -17.48 3.87
C SER A 252 9.64 -18.28 2.99
N ARG A 253 9.47 -19.61 2.86
CA ARG A 253 10.31 -20.45 1.99
C ARG A 253 10.27 -20.07 0.50
N GLY A 254 9.17 -19.43 0.07
CA GLY A 254 8.98 -18.86 -1.26
C GLY A 254 9.42 -17.41 -1.39
N GLN A 255 9.58 -16.68 -0.27
CA GLN A 255 10.06 -15.31 -0.23
C GLN A 255 11.59 -15.27 -0.21
N ARG A 256 12.20 -15.47 -1.38
CA ARG A 256 13.66 -15.54 -1.55
C ARG A 256 14.18 -14.27 -2.22
N ILE A 257 14.76 -13.38 -1.42
CA ILE A 257 15.48 -12.21 -1.93
C ILE A 257 16.66 -12.65 -2.80
N HIS A 258 16.98 -11.86 -3.83
CA HIS A 258 17.93 -12.18 -4.92
C HIS A 258 17.54 -13.31 -5.88
N MET A 259 16.49 -14.09 -5.60
CA MET A 259 15.92 -15.05 -6.55
C MET A 259 14.59 -14.58 -7.12
N SER A 260 13.91 -13.67 -6.42
CA SER A 260 12.63 -13.11 -6.81
C SER A 260 12.47 -11.69 -6.26
N PRO A 261 11.70 -10.82 -6.94
CA PRO A 261 11.47 -9.45 -6.51
C PRO A 261 10.38 -9.42 -5.42
N VAL A 262 10.69 -9.96 -4.24
CA VAL A 262 9.73 -10.14 -3.12
C VAL A 262 9.05 -8.85 -2.67
N GLY A 263 9.76 -7.71 -2.77
CA GLY A 263 9.18 -6.39 -2.49
C GLY A 263 8.16 -5.93 -3.53
N THR A 264 8.45 -6.19 -4.81
CA THR A 264 7.50 -5.95 -5.91
C THR A 264 6.24 -6.78 -5.71
N TYR A 265 6.39 -8.06 -5.35
CA TYR A 265 5.25 -8.94 -5.10
C TYR A 265 4.34 -8.42 -3.99
N PHE A 266 4.91 -7.95 -2.87
CA PHE A 266 4.14 -7.39 -1.77
C PHE A 266 3.30 -6.18 -2.24
N LEU A 267 3.93 -5.21 -2.91
CA LEU A 267 3.25 -4.01 -3.38
C LEU A 267 2.19 -4.31 -4.45
N VAL A 268 2.45 -5.22 -5.38
CA VAL A 268 1.44 -5.66 -6.35
C VAL A 268 0.28 -6.37 -5.66
N CYS A 269 0.54 -7.17 -4.63
CA CYS A 269 -0.52 -7.76 -3.83
C CYS A 269 -1.35 -6.71 -3.08
N CYS A 270 -0.76 -5.60 -2.62
CA CYS A 270 -1.52 -4.47 -2.08
C CYS A 270 -2.45 -3.86 -3.14
N LEU A 271 -1.96 -3.61 -4.36
CA LEU A 271 -2.78 -3.11 -5.47
C LEU A 271 -3.94 -4.06 -5.81
N LEU A 272 -3.66 -5.37 -5.90
CA LEU A 272 -4.68 -6.38 -6.16
C LEU A 272 -5.66 -6.55 -4.99
N THR A 273 -5.22 -6.33 -3.74
CA THR A 273 -6.12 -6.30 -2.57
C THR A 273 -7.07 -5.13 -2.63
N ASN A 274 -6.58 -3.94 -3.01
CA ASN A 274 -7.41 -2.76 -3.23
C ASN A 274 -8.43 -3.01 -4.35
N ALA A 275 -8.01 -3.58 -5.47
CA ALA A 275 -8.93 -3.99 -6.54
C ALA A 275 -10.00 -4.99 -6.06
N HIS A 276 -9.60 -5.97 -5.25
CA HIS A 276 -10.53 -6.92 -4.64
C HIS A 276 -11.47 -6.22 -3.64
N THR A 277 -11.01 -5.22 -2.90
CA THR A 277 -11.87 -4.40 -2.03
C THR A 277 -12.88 -3.62 -2.86
N CYS A 278 -12.48 -2.98 -3.95
CA CYS A 278 -13.41 -2.26 -4.84
C CYS A 278 -14.51 -3.15 -5.41
N LEU A 279 -14.20 -4.42 -5.73
CA LEU A 279 -15.14 -5.35 -6.36
C LEU A 279 -16.04 -6.09 -5.36
N TYR A 280 -15.49 -6.48 -4.20
CA TYR A 280 -16.15 -7.41 -3.28
C TYR A 280 -16.31 -6.87 -1.86
N GLY A 281 -15.91 -5.61 -1.61
CA GLY A 281 -15.91 -4.99 -0.30
C GLY A 281 -14.86 -5.54 0.65
N SER A 282 -14.93 -5.11 1.90
CA SER A 282 -14.06 -5.55 2.99
C SER A 282 -14.80 -5.54 4.34
N GLN A 283 -14.30 -6.28 5.32
CA GLN A 283 -14.79 -6.19 6.70
C GLN A 283 -14.72 -4.76 7.25
N ILE A 284 -13.73 -3.99 6.81
CA ILE A 284 -13.49 -2.60 7.21
C ILE A 284 -14.59 -1.70 6.66
N SER A 285 -14.87 -1.78 5.36
CA SER A 285 -15.94 -1.02 4.70
C SER A 285 -17.32 -1.29 5.34
N GLN A 286 -17.56 -2.53 5.79
CA GLN A 286 -18.79 -2.90 6.49
C GLN A 286 -18.82 -2.32 7.92
N TYR A 287 -17.70 -2.41 8.65
CA TYR A 287 -17.59 -1.90 10.01
C TYR A 287 -17.80 -0.40 10.10
N PHE A 288 -17.16 0.35 9.19
CA PHE A 288 -17.28 1.82 9.11
C PHE A 288 -18.46 2.28 8.26
N GLN A 289 -19.25 1.36 7.71
CA GLN A 289 -20.39 1.65 6.82
C GLN A 289 -20.02 2.57 5.65
N ARG A 290 -18.78 2.44 5.14
CA ARG A 290 -18.25 3.23 4.05
C ARG A 290 -17.90 2.33 2.89
N ALA A 291 -18.63 2.46 1.78
CA ALA A 291 -18.37 1.68 0.58
C ALA A 291 -17.00 2.05 -0.04
N PRO A 292 -16.25 1.06 -0.55
CA PRO A 292 -15.03 1.33 -1.31
C PRO A 292 -15.35 2.05 -2.63
N PRO A 293 -14.36 2.76 -3.20
CA PRO A 293 -14.52 3.36 -4.52
C PRO A 293 -14.72 2.28 -5.58
N SER A 294 -15.39 2.64 -6.68
CA SER A 294 -15.44 1.72 -7.82
C SER A 294 -14.06 1.57 -8.46
N LEU A 295 -13.80 0.40 -9.03
CA LEU A 295 -12.53 0.08 -9.71
C LEU A 295 -12.15 1.12 -10.78
N SER A 296 -13.15 1.69 -11.48
CA SER A 296 -12.97 2.72 -12.50
C SER A 296 -12.62 4.11 -11.95
N ILE A 297 -13.05 4.42 -10.72
CA ILE A 297 -12.72 5.69 -10.06
C ILE A 297 -11.28 5.65 -9.57
N THR A 298 -10.85 4.52 -9.01
CA THR A 298 -9.46 4.32 -8.57
C THR A 298 -8.46 4.53 -9.72
N SER A 299 -8.75 4.04 -10.93
CA SER A 299 -7.89 4.31 -12.09
C SER A 299 -7.97 5.75 -12.61
N ARG A 300 -9.11 6.44 -12.49
CA ARG A 300 -9.20 7.87 -12.82
C ARG A 300 -8.46 8.76 -11.82
N ASN A 301 -8.40 8.37 -10.56
CA ASN A 301 -7.59 9.06 -9.55
C ASN A 301 -6.09 9.02 -9.93
N MET A 302 -5.62 7.97 -10.63
CA MET A 302 -4.27 7.97 -11.23
C MET A 302 -4.12 9.10 -12.26
N ILE A 303 -5.07 9.30 -13.19
CA ILE A 303 -5.01 10.39 -14.17
C ILE A 303 -4.97 11.76 -13.47
N ARG A 304 -5.75 11.95 -12.40
CA ARG A 304 -5.72 13.18 -11.59
C ARG A 304 -4.36 13.41 -10.97
N ILE A 305 -3.77 12.37 -10.36
CA ILE A 305 -2.43 12.47 -9.75
C ILE A 305 -1.38 12.77 -10.83
N TYR A 306 -1.38 12.05 -11.96
CA TYR A 306 -0.45 12.32 -13.05
C TYR A 306 -0.60 13.75 -13.59
N ALA A 307 -1.83 14.25 -13.76
CA ALA A 307 -2.06 15.64 -14.16
C ALA A 307 -1.50 16.62 -13.12
N CYS A 308 -1.75 16.40 -11.82
CA CYS A 308 -1.19 17.20 -10.74
C CYS A 308 0.33 17.12 -10.68
N THR A 309 0.95 15.94 -10.82
CA THR A 309 2.41 15.76 -10.81
C THR A 309 3.07 16.39 -12.04
N VAL A 310 2.43 16.32 -13.22
CA VAL A 310 2.91 16.98 -14.45
C VAL A 310 2.84 18.49 -14.31
N VAL A 311 1.74 19.04 -13.78
CA VAL A 311 1.62 20.47 -13.47
C VAL A 311 2.66 20.89 -12.43
N TYR A 312 2.83 20.13 -11.35
CA TYR A 312 3.83 20.42 -10.31
C TYR A 312 5.28 20.34 -10.81
N ARG A 313 5.58 19.43 -11.74
CA ARG A 313 6.89 19.37 -12.42
C ARG A 313 7.07 20.51 -13.40
N TYR A 314 6.01 20.97 -14.06
CA TYR A 314 6.04 22.13 -14.96
C TYR A 314 6.28 23.43 -14.18
N ASP A 315 5.59 23.62 -13.05
CA ASP A 315 5.76 24.77 -12.16
C ASP A 315 7.15 24.79 -11.53
N LYS A 316 7.66 23.65 -11.04
CA LYS A 316 9.05 23.56 -10.55
C LYS A 316 10.09 23.79 -11.67
N MET A 317 9.79 23.41 -12.91
CA MET A 317 10.68 23.67 -14.05
C MET A 317 10.63 25.16 -14.43
N GLN A 318 9.47 25.82 -14.34
CA GLN A 318 9.35 27.26 -14.54
C GLN A 318 10.04 28.05 -13.42
N ASP A 319 9.89 27.65 -12.15
CA ASP A 319 10.59 28.27 -11.02
C ASP A 319 12.11 28.11 -11.13
N MET A 320 12.59 26.97 -11.63
CA MET A 320 14.01 26.71 -11.89
C MET A 320 14.52 27.53 -13.08
N ILE A 321 13.74 27.67 -14.16
CA ILE A 321 14.06 28.53 -15.31
C ILE A 321 14.07 30.01 -14.90
N VAL A 322 13.14 30.46 -14.06
CA VAL A 322 13.09 31.84 -13.55
C VAL A 322 14.23 32.13 -12.59
N HIS A 323 14.67 31.14 -11.79
CA HIS A 323 15.81 31.29 -10.89
C HIS A 323 17.15 31.31 -11.63
N ASP A 324 17.30 30.52 -12.71
CA ASP A 324 18.49 30.53 -13.55
C ASP A 324 18.56 31.76 -14.49
N CYS A 325 17.42 32.26 -14.99
CA CYS A 325 17.40 33.52 -15.74
C CYS A 325 17.79 34.75 -14.89
N LYS A 326 17.50 34.75 -13.58
CA LYS A 326 17.96 35.82 -12.67
C LYS A 326 19.45 35.77 -12.37
N LYS A 327 20.07 34.58 -12.33
CA LYS A 327 21.52 34.44 -12.14
C LYS A 327 22.34 34.81 -13.38
N ILE A 328 21.77 34.69 -14.58
CA ILE A 328 22.47 35.06 -15.83
C ILE A 328 22.55 36.59 -15.99
N CYS A 329 21.63 37.37 -15.41
CA CYS A 329 21.67 38.83 -15.48
C CYS A 329 22.57 39.51 -14.44
N GLU A 330 23.14 38.79 -13.47
CA GLU A 330 24.04 39.35 -12.45
C GLU A 330 25.54 39.21 -12.77
N TYR A 331 25.89 38.61 -13.92
CA TYR A 331 27.27 38.43 -14.38
C TYR A 331 27.66 39.24 -15.63
N GLU A 332 26.78 40.14 -16.10
CA GLU A 332 27.08 41.08 -17.19
C GLU A 332 26.82 42.53 -16.74
N VAL A 333 27.67 43.08 -15.86
CA VAL A 333 28.00 44.51 -15.78
C VAL A 333 29.46 44.68 -15.36
#